data_AF-A0A1G0MFL5-F1
#
_entry.id   AF-A0A1G0MFL5-F1
#
_cell.length_a   1.000
_cell.length_b   1.000
_cell.length_c   1.000
_cell.angle_alpha   90.00
_cell.angle_beta   90.00
_cell.angle_gamma   90.00
#
_symmetry.space_group_name_H-M   'P 1'
#
loop_
_entity.id
_entity.type
_entity.pdbx_description
1 polymer ?
#
loop_
_entity_poly.entity_id
_entity_poly.type
_entity_poly.pdbx_seq_one_letter_code
_entity_poly.pdbx_strand_id
1 'polypeptide(L)' 'MDRKTHRKVKALLNENGIKLKDVAVVAKVGVPAISGALNGHWESRPVQIALANVLGMNQKKFDRIWKHAV' A
#
# COMPACT_ATOMS: atom_id res chain seq x y z
N MET A 1 3.05 -14.43 2.59
CA MET A 1 3.16 -12.98 2.35
C MET A 1 4.63 -12.59 2.31
N ASP A 2 5.17 -12.36 1.12
CA ASP A 2 6.58 -12.06 0.89
C ASP A 2 6.93 -10.61 1.28
N ARG A 3 7.89 -10.42 2.20
CA ARG A 3 8.35 -9.10 2.70
C ARG A 3 8.85 -8.18 1.58
N LYS A 4 9.17 -8.70 0.38
CA LYS A 4 9.70 -7.90 -0.75
C LYS A 4 8.66 -6.97 -1.37
N THR A 5 7.40 -7.41 -1.48
CA THR A 5 6.33 -6.61 -2.10
C THR A 5 6.01 -5.37 -1.27
N HIS A 6 5.98 -5.52 0.04
CA HIS A 6 5.78 -4.46 1.01
C HIS A 6 6.86 -3.37 0.94
N ARG A 7 8.12 -3.79 0.85
CA ARG A 7 9.25 -2.88 0.64
C ARG A 7 9.16 -2.16 -0.70
N LYS A 8 8.71 -2.85 -1.75
CA LYS A 8 8.54 -2.25 -3.08
C LYS A 8 7.46 -1.17 -3.09
N VAL A 9 6.31 -1.42 -2.47
CA VAL A 9 5.26 -0.40 -2.33
C VAL A 9 5.74 0.79 -1.50
N LYS A 10 6.47 0.52 -0.40
CA LYS A 10 7.07 1.59 0.41
C LYS A 10 8.09 2.42 -0.39
N ALA A 11 8.91 1.77 -1.23
CA ALA A 11 9.85 2.46 -2.12
C ALA A 11 9.10 3.33 -3.13
N LEU A 12 8.07 2.80 -3.79
CA LEU A 12 7.25 3.55 -4.74
C LEU A 12 6.60 4.78 -4.10
N LEU A 13 6.08 4.67 -2.87
CA LEU A 13 5.55 5.82 -2.15
C LEU A 13 6.63 6.89 -1.94
N ASN A 14 7.84 6.48 -1.54
CA ASN A 14 8.95 7.39 -1.30
C ASN A 14 9.45 8.05 -2.60
N GLU A 15 9.55 7.30 -3.70
CA GLU A 15 9.95 7.81 -5.02
C GLU A 15 8.94 8.81 -5.59
N ASN A 16 7.64 8.60 -5.32
CA ASN A 16 6.58 9.52 -5.75
C ASN A 16 6.36 10.69 -4.76
N GLY A 17 7.13 10.76 -3.67
CA GLY A 17 6.96 11.78 -2.62
C GLY A 17 5.63 11.69 -1.85
N ILE A 18 4.95 10.54 -1.93
CA ILE A 18 3.65 10.30 -1.29
C ILE A 18 3.86 9.99 0.18
N LYS A 19 3.23 10.78 1.07
CA LYS A 19 3.32 10.55 2.51
C LYS A 19 2.22 9.60 2.95
N LEU A 20 2.49 8.82 4.01
CA LEU A 20 1.51 7.88 4.57
C LEU A 20 0.20 8.57 5.01
N LYS A 21 0.26 9.86 5.37
CA LYS A 21 -0.92 10.66 5.69
C LYS A 21 -1.86 10.83 4.49
N ASP A 22 -1.34 10.95 3.27
CA ASP A 22 -2.16 11.13 2.08
C ASP A 22 -2.89 9.82 1.76
N VAL A 23 -2.18 8.69 1.92
CA VAL A 23 -2.78 7.36 1.81
C VAL A 23 -3.83 7.14 2.90
N ALA A 24 -3.57 7.60 4.13
CA ALA A 24 -4.49 7.49 5.27
C ALA A 24 -5.80 8.25 5.02
N VAL A 25 -5.72 9.44 4.42
CA VAL A 25 -6.89 10.23 3.99
C VAL A 25 -7.70 9.46 2.94
N VAL A 26 -7.05 8.88 1.93
CA VAL A 26 -7.74 8.11 0.88
C VAL A 26 -8.36 6.82 1.43
N ALA A 27 -7.66 6.12 2.32
CA ALA A 27 -8.16 4.88 2.94
C ALA A 27 -9.19 5.13 4.04
N LYS A 28 -9.36 6.37 4.52
CA LYS A 28 -10.13 6.70 5.74
C LYS A 28 -9.72 5.85 6.95
N VAL A 29 -8.41 5.59 7.10
CA VAL A 29 -7.82 4.85 8.22
C VAL A 29 -6.69 5.65 8.86
N GLY A 30 -6.27 5.28 10.07
CA GLY A 30 -5.10 5.89 10.69
C GLY A 30 -3.79 5.55 9.97
N VAL A 31 -2.81 6.45 10.02
CA VAL A 31 -1.42 6.18 9.56
C VAL A 31 -0.81 4.91 10.17
N PRO A 32 -1.02 4.56 11.46
CA PRO A 32 -0.52 3.30 12.03
C PRO A 32 -1.05 2.08 11.30
N ALA A 33 -2.29 2.18 10.82
CA ALA A 33 -2.94 1.15 10.06
C ALA A 33 -2.17 0.90 8.74
N ILE A 34 -1.89 1.97 7.99
CA ILE A 34 -1.14 1.87 6.73
C ILE A 34 0.28 1.37 6.95
N SER A 35 0.94 1.85 8.01
CA SER A 35 2.26 1.35 8.39
C SER A 35 2.24 -0.14 8.72
N GLY A 36 1.23 -0.62 9.47
CA GLY A 36 1.06 -2.03 9.78
C GLY A 36 0.81 -2.87 8.52
N ALA A 37 0.00 -2.38 7.59
CA ALA A 37 -0.23 -3.02 6.30
C ALA A 37 1.06 -3.06 5.46
N LEU A 38 1.85 -1.98 5.44
CA LEU A 38 3.15 -1.94 4.75
C LEU A 38 4.22 -2.78 5.44
N ASN A 39 4.09 -3.12 6.72
CA ASN A 39 5.03 -4.01 7.42
C ASN A 39 4.57 -5.48 7.47
N GLY A 40 3.41 -5.80 6.90
CA GLY A 40 2.90 -7.17 6.84
C GLY A 40 2.27 -7.66 8.15
N HIS A 41 1.88 -6.76 9.05
CA HIS A 41 1.17 -7.12 10.28
C HIS A 41 -0.28 -7.53 10.01
N TRP A 42 -0.93 -6.95 9.01
CA TRP A 42 -2.32 -7.24 8.69
C TRP A 42 -2.65 -6.79 7.27
N GLU A 43 -3.44 -7.60 6.55
CA GLU A 43 -3.83 -7.30 5.17
C GLU A 43 -5.16 -6.55 5.16
N SER A 44 -5.11 -5.28 4.75
CA SER A 44 -6.30 -4.42 4.70
C SER A 44 -6.62 -4.05 3.26
N ARG A 45 -7.71 -4.60 2.73
CA ARG A 45 -8.20 -4.28 1.38
C ARG A 45 -8.46 -2.78 1.16
N PRO A 46 -9.01 -2.02 2.14
CA PRO A 46 -9.09 -0.56 2.05
C PRO A 46 -7.73 0.12 1.84
N VAL A 47 -6.68 -0.36 2.52
CA VAL A 47 -5.32 0.19 2.40
C VAL A 47 -4.73 -0.12 1.02
N GLN A 48 -4.92 -1.33 0.50
CA GLN A 48 -4.50 -1.69 -0.86
C GLN A 48 -5.16 -0.80 -1.92
N ILE A 49 -6.46 -0.52 -1.76
CA ILE A 49 -7.20 0.36 -2.67
C ILE A 49 -6.65 1.78 -2.61
N ALA A 50 -6.43 2.30 -1.40
CA ALA A 50 -5.86 3.63 -1.25
C ALA A 50 -4.45 3.74 -1.83
N LEU A 51 -3.60 2.74 -1.60
CA LEU A 51 -2.26 2.65 -2.18
C LEU A 51 -2.29 2.65 -3.71
N ALA A 52 -3.18 1.86 -4.32
CA ALA A 52 -3.36 1.86 -5.76
C ALA A 52 -3.81 3.24 -6.27
N ASN A 53 -4.78 3.87 -5.60
CA ASN A 53 -5.29 5.19 -5.96
C ASN A 53 -4.22 6.29 -5.85
N VAL A 54 -3.47 6.36 -4.75
CA VAL A 54 -2.42 7.38 -4.59
C VAL A 54 -1.25 7.18 -5.54
N LEU A 55 -0.95 5.94 -5.91
CA LEU A 55 0.09 5.60 -6.90
C LEU A 55 -0.39 5.76 -8.35
N GLY A 56 -1.65 6.17 -8.56
CA GLY A 56 -2.25 6.23 -9.90
C GLY A 56 -2.26 4.87 -10.63
N MET A 57 -2.24 3.77 -9.87
CA MET A 57 -2.18 2.42 -10.41
C MET A 57 -3.58 1.82 -10.52
N ASN A 58 -3.81 1.08 -11.61
CA ASN A 58 -5.02 0.27 -11.73
C ASN A 58 -5.07 -0.80 -10.63
N GLN A 59 -6.21 -0.96 -9.95
CA GLN A 59 -6.39 -1.91 -8.86
C GLN A 59 -6.00 -3.36 -9.24
N LYS A 60 -6.33 -3.82 -10.45
CA LYS A 60 -5.96 -5.18 -10.91
C LYS A 60 -4.45 -5.33 -11.08
N LYS A 61 -3.77 -4.27 -11.53
CA LYS A 61 -2.31 -4.24 -11.68
C LYS A 61 -1.63 -4.22 -10.31
N PHE A 62 -2.16 -3.44 -9.37
CA PHE A 62 -1.71 -3.40 -7.99
C PHE A 62 -1.94 -4.74 -7.28
N ASP A 63 -3.12 -5.34 -7.43
CA ASP A 63 -3.45 -6.67 -6.90
C ASP A 63 -2.48 -7.72 -7.43
N ARG A 64 -2.11 -7.71 -8.72
CA ARG A 64 -1.10 -8.63 -9.26
C ARG A 64 0.29 -8.45 -8.60
N ILE A 65 0.70 -7.22 -8.30
CA ILE A 65 1.95 -6.93 -7.56
C ILE A 65 1.83 -7.41 -6.11
N TRP A 66 0.65 -7.21 -5.50
CA TRP A 66 0.35 -7.58 -4.13
C TRP A 66 0.24 -9.11 -3.93
N LYS A 67 -0.37 -9.80 -4.89
CA LYS A 67 -0.75 -11.23 -4.84
C LYS A 67 0.35 -12.18 -5.31
N HIS A 68 1.30 -11.73 -6.14
CA HIS A 68 2.52 -12.51 -6.45
C HIS A 68 3.49 -12.62 -5.26
N ALA A 69 3.13 -12.10 -4.08
CA ALA A 69 3.80 -12.36 -2.81
C ALA A 69 3.17 -13.52 -2.01
N VAL A 70 2.27 -14.30 -2.63
CA VAL A 70 1.65 -15.52 -2.10
C VAL A 70 1.90 -16.67 -3.06
#